data_AF-A0A1Z9RWJ9-F1
#
_entry.id   AF-A0A1Z9RWJ9-F1
#
_cell.length_a   1.000
_cell.length_b   1.000
_cell.length_c   1.000
_cell.angle_alpha   90.00
_cell.angle_beta   90.00
_cell.angle_gamma   90.00
#
_symmetry.space_group_name_H-M   'P 1'
#
loop_
_entity.id
_entity.type
_entity.pdbx_description
1 polymer ?
#
loop_
_entity_poly.entity_id
_entity_poly.type
_entity_poly.pdbx_seq_one_letter_code
_entity_poly.pdbx_strand_id
1 'polypeptide(L)'
;MAEDESPRLSDEEEIWSALRTVIGGLAVLDLVTMIVISEAMEDTTWQGMSVSVWAIVIGVPIFGLLSALTLFGDRIILRNRT
;
A
#
# COMPACT_ATOMS: atom_id res chain seq x y z
N MET A 1 24.27 -3.92 36.07
CA MET A 1 24.06 -3.53 34.67
C MET A 1 23.16 -4.60 34.09
N ALA A 2 21.86 -4.29 33.96
CA ALA A 2 20.95 -5.21 33.30
C ALA A 2 21.20 -5.08 31.80
N GLU A 3 21.56 -6.19 31.18
CA GLU A 3 21.77 -6.31 29.75
C GLU A 3 20.43 -5.97 29.07
N ASP A 4 20.46 -4.92 28.24
CA ASP A 4 19.36 -4.55 27.35
C ASP A 4 19.32 -5.59 26.22
N GLU A 5 18.90 -6.80 26.55
CA GLU A 5 18.55 -7.82 25.57
C GLU A 5 17.17 -7.49 25.00
N SER A 6 17.11 -6.36 24.32
CA SER A 6 16.10 -6.09 23.31
C SER A 6 16.11 -7.30 22.36
N PRO A 7 14.97 -7.99 22.16
CA PRO A 7 14.92 -9.11 21.25
C PRO A 7 15.32 -8.59 19.88
N ARG A 8 16.51 -8.98 19.41
CA ARG A 8 17.02 -8.63 18.09
C ARG A 8 16.08 -9.22 17.05
N LEU A 9 15.05 -8.45 16.67
CA LEU A 9 14.35 -8.65 15.43
C LEU A 9 15.43 -8.75 14.35
N SER A 10 15.29 -9.72 13.45
CA SER A 10 16.21 -9.79 12.31
C SER A 10 16.16 -8.46 11.58
N ASP A 11 17.29 -7.92 11.11
CA ASP A 11 17.35 -6.65 10.38
C ASP A 11 16.31 -6.61 9.22
N GLU A 12 16.00 -7.79 8.65
CA GLU A 12 14.97 -8.00 7.64
C GLU A 12 13.53 -7.72 8.12
N GLU A 13 13.19 -8.07 9.37
CA GLU A 13 11.87 -7.81 9.97
C GLU A 13 11.67 -6.32 10.27
N GLU A 14 12.71 -5.62 10.70
CA GLU A 14 12.66 -4.17 10.95
C GLU A 14 12.46 -3.39 9.64
N ILE A 15 13.23 -3.76 8.60
CA ILE A 15 13.09 -3.18 7.25
C ILE A 15 11.69 -3.44 6.70
N TRP A 16 11.16 -4.66 6.87
CA TRP A 16 9.82 -4.99 6.41
C TRP A 16 8.72 -4.23 7.15
N SER A 17 8.85 -4.07 8.47
CA SER A 17 7.90 -3.28 9.27
C SER A 17 7.82 -1.83 8.76
N ALA A 18 8.97 -1.21 8.49
CA ALA A 18 9.04 0.12 7.90
C ALA A 18 8.40 0.15 6.49
N LEU A 19 8.75 -0.82 5.63
CA LEU A 19 8.22 -0.91 4.28
C LEU A 19 6.71 -1.13 4.25
N ARG A 20 6.19 -2.02 5.09
CA ARG A 20 4.76 -2.28 5.27
C ARG A 20 4.01 -1.00 5.65
N THR A 21 4.59 -0.20 6.55
CA THR A 21 4.01 1.09 6.96
C THR A 21 3.93 2.06 5.78
N VAL A 22 4.99 2.14 4.97
CA VAL A 22 5.02 2.98 3.76
C VAL A 22 4.02 2.50 2.72
N ILE A 23 3.94 1.19 2.45
CA ILE A 23 2.99 0.62 1.49
C ILE A 23 1.54 0.89 1.93
N GLY A 24 1.24 0.70 3.22
CA GLY A 24 -0.05 1.04 3.80
C GLY A 24 -0.38 2.53 3.66
N GLY A 25 0.59 3.41 3.90
CA GLY A 25 0.45 4.85 3.69
C GLY A 25 0.18 5.22 2.22
N LEU A 26 0.87 4.58 1.28
CA LEU A 26 0.64 4.76 -0.16
C LEU A 26 -0.76 4.29 -0.57
N ALA A 27 -1.27 3.21 0.01
CA ALA A 27 -2.62 2.72 -0.27
C ALA A 27 -3.70 3.71 0.20
N VAL A 28 -3.50 4.34 1.36
CA VAL A 28 -4.40 5.42 1.82
C VAL A 28 -4.30 6.64 0.91
N LEU A 29 -3.10 7.01 0.49
CA LEU A 29 -2.87 8.14 -0.41
C LEU A 29 -3.50 7.90 -1.80
N ASP A 30 -3.45 6.67 -2.31
CA ASP A 30 -4.11 6.25 -3.54
C ASP A 30 -5.63 6.44 -3.45
N LEU A 31 -6.25 5.99 -2.37
CA LEU A 31 -7.68 6.20 -2.12
C LEU A 31 -8.06 7.69 -2.06
N VAL A 32 -7.29 8.49 -1.32
CA VAL A 32 -7.51 9.96 -1.26
C VAL A 32 -7.38 10.58 -2.65
N THR A 33 -6.39 10.17 -3.42
CA THR A 33 -6.16 10.66 -4.78
C THR A 33 -7.32 10.29 -5.71
N MET A 34 -7.86 9.07 -5.63
CA MET A 34 -9.04 8.66 -6.40
C MET A 34 -10.26 9.52 -6.08
N ILE A 35 -10.50 9.84 -4.81
CA ILE A 35 -11.61 10.70 -4.39
C ILE A 35 -11.42 12.11 -4.96
N VAL A 36 -10.25 12.70 -4.73
CA VAL A 36 -9.94 14.07 -5.18
C VAL A 36 -10.05 14.19 -6.71
N ILE A 37 -9.50 13.23 -7.46
CA ILE A 37 -9.59 13.22 -8.92
C ILE A 37 -11.04 13.04 -9.37
N SER A 38 -11.80 12.15 -8.73
CA SER A 38 -13.19 11.90 -9.10
C SER A 38 -14.08 13.12 -8.88
N GLU A 39 -13.87 13.84 -7.77
CA GLU A 39 -14.65 15.03 -7.42
C GLU A 39 -14.21 16.25 -8.23
N ALA A 40 -12.89 16.48 -8.38
CA ALA A 40 -12.39 17.61 -9.14
C ALA A 40 -12.68 17.53 -10.64
N MET A 41 -12.84 16.32 -11.18
CA MET A 41 -13.03 16.08 -12.61
C MET A 41 -14.42 15.51 -12.93
N GLU A 42 -15.40 15.70 -12.04
CA GLU A 42 -16.76 15.13 -12.15
C GLU A 42 -17.40 15.41 -13.53
N ASP A 43 -17.28 16.64 -14.03
CA ASP A 43 -17.86 17.06 -15.32
C ASP A 43 -17.00 16.70 -16.53
N THR A 44 -15.78 16.20 -16.31
CA THR A 44 -14.83 15.90 -17.40
C THR A 44 -14.99 14.46 -17.87
N THR A 45 -15.19 14.31 -19.18
CA THR A 45 -15.24 13.01 -19.84
C THR A 45 -13.95 12.79 -20.62
N TRP A 46 -13.28 11.65 -20.39
CA TRP A 46 -12.07 11.25 -21.09
C TRP A 46 -12.30 9.93 -21.84
N GLN A 47 -12.01 9.91 -23.15
CA GLN A 47 -12.20 8.74 -24.02
C GLN A 47 -13.62 8.12 -23.95
N GLY A 48 -14.64 8.97 -23.83
CA GLY A 48 -16.05 8.54 -23.80
C GLY A 48 -16.54 7.98 -22.46
N MET A 49 -15.71 8.00 -21.41
CA MET A 49 -16.09 7.64 -20.05
C MET A 49 -15.73 8.78 -19.07
N SER A 50 -16.43 8.89 -17.94
CA SER A 50 -16.10 9.92 -16.95
C SER A 50 -14.69 9.69 -16.39
N VAL A 51 -14.01 10.77 -16.04
CA VAL A 51 -12.69 10.68 -15.39
C VAL A 51 -12.77 9.91 -14.06
N SER A 52 -13.92 9.96 -13.37
CA SER A 52 -14.19 9.15 -12.17
C SER A 52 -14.16 7.64 -12.45
N VAL A 53 -14.68 7.18 -13.60
CA VAL A 53 -14.59 5.77 -13.99
C VAL A 53 -13.14 5.38 -14.26
N TRP A 54 -12.36 6.24 -14.93
CA TRP A 54 -10.94 6.00 -15.16
C TRP A 54 -10.11 5.94 -13.87
N ALA A 55 -10.43 6.80 -12.88
CA ALA A 55 -9.82 6.75 -11.57
C ALA A 55 -10.02 5.38 -10.92
N ILE A 56 -11.20 4.78 -11.04
CA ILE A 56 -11.50 3.42 -10.54
C ILE A 56 -10.72 2.37 -11.32
N VAL A 57 -10.74 2.44 -12.65
CA VAL A 57 -10.06 1.47 -13.54
C VAL A 57 -8.56 1.41 -13.25
N ILE A 58 -7.94 2.51 -12.84
CA ILE A 58 -6.49 2.58 -12.56
C ILE A 58 -6.18 2.38 -11.08
N GLY A 59 -6.89 3.06 -10.18
CA GLY A 59 -6.58 3.03 -8.74
C GLY A 59 -6.91 1.70 -8.09
N VAL A 60 -7.99 1.00 -8.48
CA VAL A 60 -8.30 -0.33 -7.90
C VAL A 60 -7.19 -1.35 -8.19
N PRO A 61 -6.66 -1.47 -9.42
CA PRO A 61 -5.48 -2.30 -9.67
C PRO A 61 -4.24 -1.90 -8.85
N ILE A 62 -3.97 -0.60 -8.69
CA ILE A 62 -2.83 -0.12 -7.88
C ILE A 62 -3.02 -0.50 -6.41
N PHE A 63 -4.18 -0.24 -5.84
CA PHE A 63 -4.55 -0.62 -4.48
C PHE A 63 -4.43 -2.13 -4.27
N GLY A 64 -4.91 -2.91 -5.24
CA GLY A 64 -4.78 -4.37 -5.24
C GLY A 64 -3.32 -4.82 -5.28
N LEU A 65 -2.47 -4.15 -6.07
CA LEU A 65 -1.04 -4.44 -6.16
C LEU A 65 -0.31 -4.13 -4.85
N LEU A 66 -0.58 -2.98 -4.23
CA LEU A 66 -0.03 -2.59 -2.93
C LEU A 66 -0.46 -3.57 -1.83
N SER A 67 -1.73 -3.96 -1.84
CA SER A 67 -2.29 -4.95 -0.92
C SER A 67 -1.62 -6.32 -1.10
N ALA A 68 -1.47 -6.77 -2.35
CA ALA A 68 -0.80 -8.02 -2.67
C ALA A 68 0.68 -7.98 -2.24
N LEU A 69 1.39 -6.88 -2.50
CA LEU A 69 2.80 -6.70 -2.12
C LEU A 69 2.97 -6.83 -0.59
N THR A 70 2.07 -6.22 0.17
CA THR A 70 2.04 -6.34 1.63
C THR A 70 1.77 -7.79 2.07
N LEU A 71 0.79 -8.46 1.47
CA LEU A 71 0.45 -9.85 1.80
C LEU A 71 1.61 -10.82 1.46
N PHE A 72 2.26 -10.62 0.32
CA PHE A 72 3.37 -11.46 -0.11
C PHE A 72 4.60 -11.31 0.78
N GLY A 73 4.98 -10.09 1.16
CA GLY A 73 6.13 -9.93 2.04
C GLY A 73 5.86 -10.34 3.49
N ASP A 74 4.62 -10.17 4.00
CA ASP A 74 4.21 -10.78 5.27
C ASP A 74 4.40 -12.31 5.22
N ARG A 75 4.07 -12.94 4.10
CA ARG A 75 4.23 -14.40 3.91
C ARG A 75 5.70 -14.83 3.82
N ILE A 76 6.57 -14.03 3.21
CA ILE A 76 8.01 -14.32 3.10
C ILE A 76 8.67 -14.32 4.48
N ILE A 77 8.32 -13.35 5.33
CA ILE A 77 8.87 -13.25 6.70
C ILE A 77 8.32 -14.32 7.62
N LEU A 78 7.02 -14.60 7.55
CA LEU A 78 6.43 -15.72 8.29
C LEU A 78 7.07 -17.07 7.90
N ARG A 79 7.52 -17.23 6.65
CA ARG A 79 8.24 -18.43 6.22
C ARG A 79 9.64 -18.53 6.82
N ASN A 80 10.33 -17.42 7.08
CA ASN A 80 11.68 -17.40 7.67
C ASN A 80 11.72 -17.79 9.17
N ARG A 81 10.54 -18.05 9.78
CA ARG A 81 10.40 -18.50 11.18
C ARG A 81 10.26 -20.02 11.38
N THR A 82 10.20 -20.82 10.30
CA THR A 82 10.02 -22.30 10.37
C THR A 82 11.25 -23.00 9.83
#